data_AF-A0A7C7J8R9-F1
#
_entry.id   AF-A0A7C7J8R9-F1
#
_cell.length_a   1.000
_cell.length_b   1.000
_cell.length_c   1.000
_cell.angle_alpha   90.00
_cell.angle_beta   90.00
_cell.angle_gamma   90.00
#
_symmetry.space_group_name_H-M   'P 1'
#
loop_
_entity.id
_entity.type
_entity.pdbx_description
1 polymer ?
#
loop_
_entity_poly.entity_id
_entity_poly.type
_entity_poly.pdbx_seq_one_letter_code
_entity_poly.pdbx_strand_id
1 'polypeptide(L)'
;MASAGKNAMNNPQTDKDLWKDVEKLLDKSKQEEALELLRRKDSQGEHAETWKLAGDAKLGLARSSDAAKPKSLYRQARSHYYRALKIDPGSKPTRSALDTLLNEMQNRSISETTLPPLFKDGTPTLIGLLVIPVAFLILLAGIKYAMAEESGELSGDVEMTITWTDANGNDHIGTVTISLDDTNTPIHAKNFRLHVEQGNYDSTIFHRLVDNFMIQGGDIEHKSGSGGYAAEYFGYCQSGAGVEQAEDCPEQTNWKVPAEFGEPHDAGVIAAARSSDENSAGSQFYLVDTQGAASLDGQYTAFGFAHSGTIDGVETTGIAVIDAISQVQCGGVNDPTCRDPPDQSDPDTAKAVHTVTLVEAKLVEEQGGLLSWFGL
;
A
#
# COMPACT_ATOMS: atom_id res chain seq x y z
N MET A 1 -20.01 -42.62 1.09
CA MET A 1 -20.44 -42.29 2.47
C MET A 1 -20.00 -43.45 3.34
N ALA A 2 -18.77 -43.43 3.87
CA ALA A 2 -18.40 -42.80 5.13
C ALA A 2 -19.17 -43.42 6.32
N SER A 3 -18.50 -44.29 7.07
CA SER A 3 -18.87 -44.57 8.46
C SER A 3 -17.66 -45.13 9.23
N ALA A 4 -17.29 -44.39 10.28
CA ALA A 4 -16.68 -44.78 11.55
C ALA A 4 -15.48 -45.76 11.52
N GLY A 5 -14.34 -45.49 12.17
CA GLY A 5 -14.10 -44.61 13.30
C GLY A 5 -13.08 -45.30 14.21
N LYS A 6 -11.98 -44.58 14.48
CA LYS A 6 -11.00 -44.65 15.59
C LYS A 6 -10.88 -45.93 16.45
N ASN A 7 -9.62 -46.23 16.78
CA ASN A 7 -9.10 -47.08 17.87
C ASN A 7 -8.73 -48.52 17.50
N ALA A 8 -7.64 -48.67 16.74
CA ALA A 8 -6.76 -49.83 16.90
C ALA A 8 -5.76 -49.52 18.04
N MET A 9 -6.18 -49.83 19.27
CA MET A 9 -5.36 -50.10 20.46
C MET A 9 -3.90 -49.61 20.49
N ASN A 10 -3.67 -48.42 21.05
CA ASN A 10 -2.40 -48.09 21.70
C ASN A 10 -2.29 -48.97 22.96
N ASN A 11 -1.60 -50.11 22.85
CA ASN A 11 -1.32 -50.99 23.96
C ASN A 11 0.13 -50.76 24.43
N PRO A 12 0.36 -50.08 25.58
CA PRO A 12 1.70 -49.76 26.08
C PRO A 12 2.59 -50.99 26.33
N GLN A 13 1.98 -52.18 26.44
CA GLN A 13 2.69 -53.43 26.64
C GLN A 13 3.30 -53.98 25.34
N THR A 14 2.63 -53.80 24.19
CA THR A 14 3.14 -54.28 22.89
C THR A 14 4.31 -53.44 22.37
N ASP A 15 4.36 -52.15 22.73
CA ASP A 15 5.44 -51.25 22.30
C ASP A 15 6.72 -51.49 23.10
N LYS A 16 6.60 -51.81 24.40
CA LYS A 16 7.74 -52.21 25.23
C LYS A 16 8.34 -53.54 24.79
N ASP A 17 7.52 -54.49 24.37
CA ASP A 17 8.00 -55.78 23.87
C ASP A 17 8.68 -55.63 22.48
N LEU A 18 8.19 -54.70 21.66
CA LEU A 18 8.85 -54.31 20.40
C LEU A 18 10.25 -53.74 20.63
N TRP A 19 10.40 -52.73 21.49
CA TRP A 19 11.69 -52.07 21.71
C TRP A 19 12.73 -53.04 22.25
N LYS A 20 12.32 -53.98 23.12
CA LYS A 20 13.19 -55.08 23.57
C LYS A 20 13.67 -55.97 22.43
N ASP A 21 12.82 -56.28 21.46
CA ASP A 21 13.21 -57.10 20.31
C ASP A 21 14.14 -56.33 19.35
N VAL A 22 13.95 -55.02 19.21
CA VAL A 22 14.86 -54.13 18.49
C VAL A 22 16.21 -54.05 19.19
N GLU A 23 16.25 -53.87 20.51
CA GLU A 23 17.48 -53.87 21.31
C GLU A 23 18.27 -55.18 21.12
N LYS A 24 17.60 -56.34 21.16
CA LYS A 24 18.25 -57.64 20.87
C LYS A 24 18.84 -57.73 19.47
N LEU A 25 18.23 -57.07 18.47
CA LEU A 25 18.78 -57.02 17.11
C LEU A 25 20.00 -56.08 17.05
N LEU A 26 19.96 -54.95 17.75
CA LEU A 26 21.10 -54.03 17.86
C LEU A 26 22.31 -54.69 18.54
N ASP A 27 22.08 -55.43 19.63
CA ASP A 27 23.13 -56.19 20.33
C ASP A 27 23.80 -57.24 19.43
N LYS A 28 23.04 -57.79 18.48
CA LYS A 28 23.53 -58.74 17.47
C LYS A 28 24.15 -58.08 16.24
N SER A 29 24.32 -56.76 16.24
CA SER A 29 24.78 -55.98 15.08
C SER A 29 23.95 -56.21 13.82
N LYS A 30 22.62 -56.34 13.96
CA LYS A 30 21.65 -56.49 12.86
C LYS A 30 20.86 -55.19 12.66
N GLN A 31 21.54 -54.12 12.28
CA GLN A 31 20.97 -52.76 12.28
C GLN A 31 19.89 -52.56 11.20
N GLU A 32 20.01 -53.18 10.02
CA GLU A 32 18.97 -53.11 8.98
C GLU A 32 17.70 -53.84 9.41
N GLU A 33 17.83 -55.02 10.01
CA GLU A 33 16.68 -55.77 10.55
C GLU A 33 15.98 -54.98 11.67
N ALA A 34 16.75 -54.31 12.52
CA ALA A 34 16.24 -53.42 13.57
C ALA A 34 15.45 -52.24 12.98
N LEU A 35 15.99 -51.55 11.97
CA LEU A 35 15.30 -50.44 11.28
C LEU A 35 14.02 -50.91 10.59
N GLU A 36 14.04 -52.09 9.97
CA GLU A 36 12.87 -52.63 9.28
C GLU A 36 11.77 -53.05 10.25
N LEU A 37 12.15 -53.61 11.41
CA LEU A 37 11.22 -53.93 12.47
C LEU A 37 10.56 -52.66 13.03
N LEU A 38 11.33 -51.58 13.24
CA LEU A 38 10.80 -50.29 13.67
C LEU A 38 9.81 -49.72 12.65
N ARG A 39 10.14 -49.71 11.35
CA ARG A 39 9.23 -49.20 10.29
C ARG A 39 7.92 -49.96 10.19
N ARG A 40 7.97 -51.28 10.30
CA ARG A 40 6.77 -52.14 10.18
C ARG A 40 5.78 -51.91 11.32
N LYS A 41 6.26 -51.47 12.49
CA LYS A 41 5.48 -51.46 13.72
C LYS A 41 5.15 -50.06 14.21
N ASP A 42 6.03 -49.09 13.96
CA ASP A 42 5.81 -47.66 14.20
C ASP A 42 6.18 -46.87 12.95
N SER A 43 5.38 -47.06 11.89
CA SER A 43 5.62 -46.43 10.58
C SER A 43 5.57 -44.91 10.60
N GLN A 44 4.83 -44.33 11.56
CA GLN A 44 4.64 -42.89 11.71
C GLN A 44 5.65 -42.26 12.69
N GLY A 45 6.38 -43.07 13.46
CA GLY A 45 7.35 -42.60 14.45
C GLY A 45 6.65 -41.80 15.55
N GLU A 46 5.60 -42.35 16.15
CA GLU A 46 4.84 -41.67 17.20
C GLU A 46 5.59 -41.64 18.53
N HIS A 47 6.51 -42.58 18.76
CA HIS A 47 7.19 -42.75 20.04
C HIS A 47 8.64 -42.25 20.04
N ALA A 48 9.05 -41.61 21.14
CA ALA A 48 10.42 -41.14 21.34
C ALA A 48 11.44 -42.29 21.25
N GLU A 49 11.12 -43.45 21.84
CA GLU A 49 12.00 -44.62 21.87
C GLU A 49 12.24 -45.19 20.47
N THR A 50 11.23 -45.18 19.59
CA THR A 50 11.37 -45.56 18.18
C THR A 50 12.44 -44.72 17.48
N TRP A 51 12.41 -43.40 17.67
CA TRP A 51 13.41 -42.50 17.09
C TRP A 51 14.78 -42.67 17.70
N LYS A 52 14.88 -42.90 19.02
CA LYS A 52 16.16 -43.16 19.68
C LYS A 52 16.79 -44.45 19.12
N LEU A 53 16.04 -45.54 19.07
CA LEU A 53 16.53 -46.83 18.56
C LEU A 53 16.85 -46.78 17.06
N ALA A 54 16.09 -46.02 16.27
CA ALA A 54 16.44 -45.74 14.88
C ALA A 54 17.77 -44.96 14.79
N GLY A 55 18.01 -44.02 15.70
CA GLY A 55 19.29 -43.31 15.86
C GLY A 55 20.43 -44.28 16.15
N ASP A 56 20.26 -45.17 17.12
CA ASP A 56 21.26 -46.20 17.50
C ASP A 56 21.57 -47.14 16.33
N ALA A 57 20.54 -47.61 15.63
CA ALA A 57 20.70 -48.47 14.45
C ALA A 57 21.49 -47.75 13.34
N LYS A 58 21.16 -46.49 13.05
CA LYS A 58 21.87 -45.67 12.05
C LYS A 58 23.32 -45.41 12.46
N LEU A 59 23.57 -45.18 13.74
CA LEU A 59 24.93 -45.01 14.27
C LEU A 59 25.74 -46.32 14.16
N GLY A 60 25.13 -47.46 14.46
CA GLY A 60 25.73 -48.78 14.25
C GLY A 60 26.11 -49.01 12.79
N LEU A 61 25.22 -48.68 11.85
CA LEU A 61 25.52 -48.71 10.41
C LEU A 61 26.68 -47.79 10.04
N ALA A 62 26.72 -46.57 10.61
CA ALA A 62 27.78 -45.61 10.34
C ALA A 62 29.16 -46.07 10.83
N ARG A 63 29.21 -46.97 11.83
CA ARG A 63 30.42 -47.54 12.43
C ARG A 63 30.88 -48.84 11.74
N SER A 64 30.02 -49.48 10.96
CA SER A 64 30.36 -50.69 10.20
C SER A 64 31.45 -50.41 9.16
N SER A 65 32.35 -51.38 8.93
CA SER A 65 33.42 -51.27 7.92
C SER A 65 32.88 -51.15 6.50
N ASP A 66 31.68 -51.69 6.26
CA ASP A 66 31.06 -51.79 4.94
C ASP A 66 30.10 -50.62 4.64
N ALA A 67 30.10 -49.58 5.47
CA ALA A 67 29.22 -48.44 5.34
C ALA A 67 29.48 -47.67 4.03
N ALA A 68 28.52 -47.72 3.09
CA ALA A 68 28.63 -47.00 1.82
C ALA A 68 28.65 -45.46 1.97
N LYS A 69 27.99 -44.90 3.00
CA LYS A 69 27.86 -43.45 3.24
C LYS A 69 27.92 -43.08 4.72
N PRO A 70 29.04 -43.29 5.42
CA PRO A 70 29.14 -43.16 6.88
C PRO A 70 28.77 -41.75 7.36
N LYS A 71 29.29 -40.69 6.73
CA LYS A 71 28.98 -39.29 7.10
C LYS A 71 27.48 -38.95 7.03
N SER A 72 26.75 -39.53 6.07
CA SER A 72 25.30 -39.33 5.96
C SER A 72 24.57 -40.04 7.09
N LEU A 73 25.00 -41.26 7.44
CA LEU A 73 24.42 -42.05 8.52
C LEU A 73 24.61 -41.39 9.90
N TYR A 74 25.78 -40.77 10.16
CA TYR A 74 26.00 -39.95 11.37
C TYR A 74 24.98 -38.80 11.48
N ARG A 75 24.73 -38.08 10.38
CA ARG A 75 23.73 -36.99 10.36
C ARG A 75 22.30 -37.49 10.53
N GLN A 76 21.96 -38.64 9.94
CA GLN A 76 20.65 -39.28 10.11
C GLN A 76 20.45 -39.71 11.57
N ALA A 77 21.45 -40.34 12.20
CA ALA A 77 21.40 -40.71 13.61
C ALA A 77 21.15 -39.50 14.51
N ARG A 78 21.87 -38.39 14.28
CA ARG A 78 21.66 -37.11 14.97
C ARG A 78 20.23 -36.60 14.81
N SER A 79 19.73 -36.56 13.58
CA SER A 79 18.35 -36.12 13.30
C SER A 79 17.31 -36.96 14.05
N HIS A 80 17.53 -38.27 14.14
CA HIS A 80 16.66 -39.17 14.89
C HIS A 80 16.72 -38.91 16.41
N TYR A 81 17.90 -38.69 17.00
CA TYR A 81 18.00 -38.32 18.42
C TYR A 81 17.33 -36.96 18.72
N TYR A 82 17.48 -35.97 17.85
CA TYR A 82 16.74 -34.71 18.00
C TYR A 82 15.22 -34.92 17.93
N ARG A 83 14.76 -35.80 17.03
CA ARG A 83 13.33 -36.11 16.94
C ARG A 83 12.82 -36.84 18.17
N ALA A 84 13.61 -37.76 18.74
CA ALA A 84 13.32 -38.41 20.01
C ALA A 84 13.22 -37.38 21.15
N LEU A 85 14.18 -36.45 21.27
CA LEU A 85 14.16 -35.39 22.29
C LEU A 85 13.05 -34.36 22.08
N LYS A 86 12.54 -34.21 20.85
CA LYS A 86 11.35 -33.39 20.59
C LYS A 86 10.07 -34.03 21.16
N ILE A 87 10.00 -35.36 21.17
CA ILE A 87 8.84 -36.11 21.69
C ILE A 87 8.97 -36.32 23.20
N ASP A 88 10.15 -36.70 23.68
CA ASP A 88 10.50 -36.80 25.09
C ASP A 88 11.74 -35.95 25.42
N PRO A 89 11.54 -34.67 25.77
CA PRO A 89 12.65 -33.80 26.16
C PRO A 89 13.40 -34.31 27.38
N GLY A 90 12.76 -35.06 28.29
CA GLY A 90 13.31 -35.48 29.57
C GLY A 90 14.21 -36.71 29.52
N SER A 91 14.31 -37.38 28.36
CA SER A 91 15.08 -38.62 28.20
C SER A 91 16.59 -38.41 28.41
N LYS A 92 17.08 -38.76 29.61
CA LYS A 92 18.52 -38.81 29.90
C LYS A 92 19.28 -39.76 28.98
N PRO A 93 18.79 -40.99 28.67
CA PRO A 93 19.48 -41.90 27.76
C PRO A 93 19.67 -41.32 26.36
N THR A 94 18.64 -40.66 25.80
CA THR A 94 18.72 -40.06 24.47
C THR A 94 19.70 -38.88 24.43
N ARG A 95 19.72 -38.02 25.46
CA ARG A 95 20.70 -36.93 25.55
C ARG A 95 22.12 -37.46 25.61
N SER A 96 22.38 -38.46 26.46
CA SER A 96 23.71 -39.08 26.58
C SER A 96 24.18 -39.72 25.26
N ALA A 97 23.26 -40.37 24.53
CA ALA A 97 23.55 -40.93 23.21
C ALA A 97 23.86 -39.83 22.17
N LEU A 98 23.09 -38.74 22.16
CA LEU A 98 23.33 -37.59 21.30
C LEU A 98 24.68 -36.92 21.61
N ASP A 99 25.01 -36.68 22.87
CA ASP A 99 26.28 -36.05 23.27
C ASP A 99 27.47 -36.92 22.84
N THR A 100 27.36 -38.24 23.01
CA THR A 100 28.37 -39.20 22.55
C THR A 100 28.52 -39.15 21.03
N LEU A 101 27.42 -39.09 20.29
CA LEU A 101 27.41 -38.96 18.84
C LEU A 101 28.08 -37.64 18.40
N LEU A 102 27.75 -36.52 19.02
CA LEU A 102 28.30 -35.20 18.67
C LEU A 102 29.81 -35.16 18.90
N ASN A 103 30.30 -35.70 20.02
CA ASN A 103 31.73 -35.84 20.29
C ASN A 103 32.43 -36.71 19.23
N GLU A 104 31.82 -37.82 18.82
CA GLU A 104 32.36 -38.67 17.75
C GLU A 104 32.36 -37.96 16.39
N MET A 105 31.29 -37.24 16.06
CA MET A 105 31.20 -36.45 14.82
C MET A 105 32.28 -35.37 14.78
N GLN A 106 32.55 -34.71 15.90
CA GLN A 106 33.61 -33.71 16.04
C GLN A 106 35.00 -34.33 15.84
N ASN A 107 35.30 -35.44 16.52
CA ASN A 107 36.57 -36.16 16.37
C ASN A 107 36.81 -36.67 14.94
N ARG A 108 35.75 -36.94 14.18
CA ARG A 108 35.80 -37.41 12.79
C ARG A 108 35.66 -36.29 11.76
N SER A 109 35.62 -35.02 12.17
CA SER A 109 35.42 -33.84 11.30
C SER A 109 34.17 -33.96 10.42
N ILE A 110 33.08 -34.49 10.97
CA ILE A 110 31.79 -34.62 10.28
C ILE A 110 30.93 -33.40 10.63
N SER A 111 30.73 -32.50 9.66
CA SER A 111 29.85 -31.35 9.84
C SER A 111 28.42 -31.78 10.17
N GLU A 112 27.82 -31.09 11.13
CA GLU A 112 26.43 -31.21 11.54
C GLU A 112 25.43 -30.84 10.44
N THR A 113 25.84 -30.01 9.47
CA THR A 113 25.02 -29.58 8.35
C THR A 113 25.54 -30.15 7.02
N THR A 114 24.65 -30.26 6.05
CA THR A 114 25.00 -30.52 4.64
C THR A 114 25.24 -29.23 3.86
N LEU A 115 24.81 -28.08 4.41
CA LEU A 115 25.01 -26.77 3.80
C LEU A 115 26.49 -26.36 3.92
N PRO A 116 27.13 -25.97 2.80
CA PRO A 116 28.46 -25.38 2.84
C PRO A 116 28.44 -24.10 3.67
N PRO A 117 29.51 -23.80 4.41
CA PRO A 117 29.58 -22.56 5.18
C PRO A 117 29.53 -21.35 4.25
N LEU A 118 28.73 -20.34 4.57
CA LEU A 118 28.67 -19.08 3.82
C LEU A 118 29.94 -18.24 3.99
N PHE A 119 30.61 -18.39 5.14
CA PHE A 119 31.85 -17.72 5.47
C PHE A 119 32.89 -18.73 5.98
N LYS A 120 34.14 -18.55 5.58
CA LYS A 120 35.28 -19.27 6.13
C LYS A 120 36.37 -18.26 6.47
N ASP A 121 36.78 -18.21 7.73
CA ASP A 121 37.82 -17.31 8.25
C ASP A 121 37.57 -15.82 7.91
N GLY A 122 36.29 -15.39 8.00
CA GLY A 122 35.87 -14.01 7.72
C GLY A 122 35.69 -13.67 6.24
N THR A 123 36.03 -14.59 5.32
CA THR A 123 35.82 -14.39 3.87
C THR A 123 34.57 -15.14 3.38
N PRO A 124 33.73 -14.53 2.52
CA PRO A 124 32.62 -15.23 1.90
C PRO A 124 33.14 -16.38 1.05
N THR A 125 32.53 -17.56 1.18
CA THR A 125 32.81 -18.67 0.28
C THR A 125 32.19 -18.40 -1.10
N LEU A 126 32.50 -19.21 -2.12
CA LEU A 126 31.84 -19.13 -3.43
C LEU A 126 30.31 -19.13 -3.33
N ILE A 127 29.75 -19.88 -2.38
CA ILE A 127 28.30 -19.90 -2.12
C ILE A 127 27.88 -18.64 -1.36
N GLY A 128 28.68 -18.17 -0.40
CA GLY A 128 28.48 -16.87 0.24
C GLY A 128 28.38 -15.73 -0.78
N LEU A 129 29.29 -15.68 -1.74
CA LEU A 129 29.32 -14.70 -2.83
C LEU A 129 28.06 -14.72 -3.70
N LEU A 130 27.42 -15.88 -3.87
CA LEU A 130 26.18 -16.01 -4.65
C LEU A 130 24.93 -15.70 -3.83
N VAL A 131 24.90 -16.11 -2.55
CA VAL A 131 23.71 -16.00 -1.70
C VAL A 131 23.54 -14.59 -1.12
N ILE A 132 24.64 -13.93 -0.75
CA ILE A 132 24.60 -12.61 -0.09
C ILE A 132 23.91 -11.55 -0.99
N PRO A 133 24.24 -11.40 -2.29
CA PRO A 133 23.57 -10.42 -3.14
C PRO A 133 22.08 -10.74 -3.34
N VAL A 134 21.72 -12.01 -3.48
CA VAL A 134 20.33 -12.44 -3.66
C VAL A 134 19.50 -12.16 -2.40
N ALA A 135 20.04 -12.47 -1.22
CA ALA A 135 19.39 -12.15 0.05
C ALA A 135 19.22 -10.64 0.23
N PHE A 136 20.20 -9.85 -0.19
CA PHE A 136 20.12 -8.39 -0.18
C PHE A 136 19.03 -7.87 -1.14
N LEU A 137 18.92 -8.43 -2.35
CA LEU A 137 17.85 -8.08 -3.29
C LEU A 137 16.45 -8.44 -2.76
N ILE A 138 16.31 -9.60 -2.12
CA ILE A 138 15.05 -10.00 -1.49
C ILE A 138 14.70 -9.05 -0.33
N LEU A 139 15.69 -8.66 0.48
CA LEU A 139 15.49 -7.68 1.55
C LEU A 139 15.06 -6.33 0.97
N LEU A 140 15.71 -5.85 -0.09
CA LEU A 140 15.33 -4.62 -0.78
C LEU A 140 13.92 -4.70 -1.38
N ALA A 141 13.55 -5.83 -1.97
CA ALA A 141 12.21 -6.05 -2.50
C ALA A 141 11.16 -6.09 -1.36
N GLY A 142 11.50 -6.67 -0.22
CA GLY A 142 10.66 -6.67 0.98
C GLY A 142 10.47 -5.27 1.56
N ILE A 143 11.53 -4.46 1.62
CA ILE A 143 11.44 -3.05 2.02
C ILE A 143 10.58 -2.27 1.02
N LYS A 144 10.79 -2.44 -0.29
CA LYS A 144 9.98 -1.79 -1.32
C LYS A 144 8.50 -2.15 -1.16
N TYR A 145 8.19 -3.43 -0.95
CA TYR A 145 6.82 -3.90 -0.77
C TYR A 145 6.21 -3.36 0.53
N ALA A 146 6.94 -3.39 1.65
CA ALA A 146 6.48 -2.85 2.92
C ALA A 146 6.23 -1.34 2.88
N MET A 147 7.03 -0.58 2.13
CA MET A 147 6.80 0.85 1.92
C MET A 147 5.66 1.14 0.94
N ALA A 148 5.40 0.26 -0.03
CA ALA A 148 4.29 0.40 -0.97
C ALA A 148 2.91 0.13 -0.33
N GLU A 149 2.86 -0.67 0.74
CA GLU A 149 1.61 -1.01 1.44
C GLU A 149 1.15 0.12 2.40
N GLU A 150 2.02 1.08 2.72
CA GLU A 150 1.72 2.21 3.63
C GLU A 150 1.34 3.50 2.88
N SER A 151 1.68 3.62 1.60
CA SER A 151 1.10 4.62 0.70
C SER A 151 -0.16 4.02 0.08
N GLY A 152 -1.32 4.20 0.72
CA GLY A 152 -2.57 4.13 -0.03
C GLY A 152 -2.46 5.13 -1.16
N GLU A 153 -2.18 4.65 -2.37
CA GLU A 153 -2.06 5.49 -3.56
C GLU A 153 -3.47 6.06 -3.78
N LEU A 154 -3.71 7.27 -3.26
CA LEU A 154 -4.94 8.02 -3.49
C LEU A 154 -5.10 8.10 -4.99
N SER A 155 -5.99 7.28 -5.53
CA SER A 155 -6.20 7.07 -6.95
C SER A 155 -7.71 6.99 -7.18
N GLY A 156 -8.14 7.35 -8.38
CA GLY A 156 -9.56 7.47 -8.73
C GLY A 156 -9.96 8.86 -9.18
N ASP A 157 -11.23 9.07 -9.44
CA ASP A 157 -11.77 10.38 -9.76
C ASP A 157 -12.28 11.08 -8.49
N VAL A 158 -12.49 12.39 -8.57
CA VAL A 158 -13.17 13.16 -7.54
C VAL A 158 -14.58 13.49 -8.02
N GLU A 159 -15.59 13.08 -7.27
CA GLU A 159 -16.97 13.52 -7.48
C GLU A 159 -17.30 14.66 -6.50
N MET A 160 -17.67 15.82 -7.05
CA MET A 160 -18.14 16.98 -6.30
C MET A 160 -19.64 17.14 -6.44
N THR A 161 -20.36 17.24 -5.32
CA THR A 161 -21.79 17.58 -5.32
C THR A 161 -21.97 19.07 -5.06
N ILE A 162 -22.60 19.78 -5.98
CA ILE A 162 -22.72 21.24 -5.97
C ILE A 162 -24.19 21.63 -5.98
N THR A 163 -24.55 22.66 -5.23
CA THR A 163 -25.88 23.28 -5.25
C THR A 163 -25.77 24.75 -5.63
N TRP A 164 -26.71 25.22 -6.44
CA TRP A 164 -26.79 26.63 -6.85
C TRP A 164 -28.23 27.04 -7.10
N THR A 165 -28.48 28.35 -7.10
CA THR A 165 -29.75 28.93 -7.51
C THR A 165 -29.54 29.63 -8.86
N ASP A 166 -30.35 29.30 -9.87
CA ASP A 166 -30.27 29.91 -11.19
C ASP A 166 -30.74 31.38 -11.19
N ALA A 167 -30.58 32.07 -12.33
CA ALA A 167 -31.04 33.45 -12.51
C ALA A 167 -32.57 33.63 -12.39
N ASN A 168 -33.35 32.54 -12.43
CA ASN A 168 -34.79 32.55 -12.27
C ASN A 168 -35.23 32.29 -10.82
N GLY A 169 -34.28 32.04 -9.91
CA GLY A 169 -34.55 31.71 -8.51
C GLY A 169 -34.90 30.23 -8.27
N ASN A 170 -34.58 29.34 -9.21
CA ASN A 170 -34.76 27.90 -9.04
C ASN A 170 -33.49 27.29 -8.44
N ASP A 171 -33.67 26.45 -7.43
CA ASP A 171 -32.56 25.70 -6.83
C ASP A 171 -32.27 24.44 -7.64
N HIS A 172 -30.99 24.20 -7.88
CA HIS A 172 -30.46 23.06 -8.61
C HIS A 172 -29.43 22.32 -7.76
N ILE A 173 -29.34 21.01 -8.00
CA ILE A 173 -28.27 20.16 -7.51
C ILE A 173 -27.59 19.46 -8.68
N GLY A 174 -26.27 19.40 -8.66
CA GLY A 174 -25.51 18.71 -9.69
C GLY A 174 -24.27 18.05 -9.15
N THR A 175 -23.74 17.11 -9.92
CA THR A 175 -22.46 16.47 -9.64
C THR A 175 -21.48 16.78 -10.75
N VAL A 176 -20.19 16.89 -10.40
CA VAL A 176 -19.08 17.00 -11.36
C VAL A 176 -18.04 15.95 -11.00
N THR A 177 -17.72 15.07 -11.94
CA THR A 177 -16.69 14.04 -11.76
C THR A 177 -15.43 14.46 -12.52
N ILE A 178 -14.31 14.48 -11.79
CA ILE A 178 -13.03 15.02 -12.22
C ILE A 178 -11.98 13.92 -12.19
N SER A 179 -11.33 13.69 -13.33
CA SER A 179 -10.10 12.90 -13.42
C SER A 179 -8.90 13.81 -13.18
N LEU A 180 -7.96 13.39 -12.33
CA LEU A 180 -6.77 14.17 -11.99
C LEU A 180 -5.54 13.68 -12.77
N ASP A 181 -4.65 14.59 -13.14
CA ASP A 181 -3.43 14.26 -13.89
C ASP A 181 -2.27 13.94 -12.92
N ASP A 182 -2.23 12.68 -12.50
CA ASP A 182 -1.17 12.13 -11.64
C ASP A 182 0.18 11.98 -12.38
N THR A 183 0.24 12.22 -13.71
CA THR A 183 1.46 12.06 -14.51
C THR A 183 2.20 13.39 -14.67
N ASN A 184 1.53 14.44 -15.14
CA ASN A 184 2.15 15.72 -15.43
C ASN A 184 2.10 16.68 -14.22
N THR A 185 1.08 16.56 -13.37
CA THR A 185 0.88 17.42 -12.19
C THR A 185 0.65 16.63 -10.89
N PRO A 186 1.56 15.69 -10.55
CA PRO A 186 1.38 14.78 -9.42
C PRO A 186 1.22 15.50 -8.07
N ILE A 187 1.86 16.65 -7.86
CA ILE A 187 1.80 17.35 -6.58
C ILE A 187 0.43 17.99 -6.38
N HIS A 188 -0.12 18.65 -7.40
CA HIS A 188 -1.46 19.26 -7.33
C HIS A 188 -2.56 18.20 -7.26
N ALA A 189 -2.46 17.13 -8.06
CA ALA A 189 -3.39 16.01 -7.99
C ALA A 189 -3.43 15.43 -6.56
N LYS A 190 -2.26 15.14 -5.97
CA LYS A 190 -2.14 14.66 -4.58
C LYS A 190 -2.73 15.67 -3.58
N ASN A 191 -2.39 16.96 -3.69
CA ASN A 191 -2.90 17.99 -2.78
C ASN A 191 -4.43 18.08 -2.81
N PHE A 192 -5.02 18.07 -4.00
CA PHE A 192 -6.47 18.12 -4.17
C PHE A 192 -7.15 16.87 -3.56
N ARG A 193 -6.63 15.67 -3.86
CA ARG A 193 -7.12 14.40 -3.26
C ARG A 193 -7.07 14.42 -1.74
N LEU A 194 -6.00 14.94 -1.15
CA LEU A 194 -5.86 15.03 0.31
C LEU A 194 -6.90 15.98 0.93
N HIS A 195 -7.16 17.13 0.31
CA HIS A 195 -8.23 18.02 0.80
C HIS A 195 -9.61 17.36 0.71
N VAL A 196 -9.87 16.60 -0.36
CA VAL A 196 -11.10 15.81 -0.54
C VAL A 196 -11.22 14.74 0.55
N GLU A 197 -10.18 13.92 0.74
CA GLU A 197 -10.16 12.86 1.75
C GLU A 197 -10.33 13.39 3.19
N GLN A 198 -9.75 14.56 3.47
CA GLN A 198 -9.87 15.24 4.76
C GLN A 198 -11.22 15.94 4.96
N GLY A 199 -12.09 16.01 3.93
CA GLY A 199 -13.37 16.72 3.98
C GLY A 199 -13.23 18.24 4.04
N ASN A 200 -12.07 18.81 3.69
CA ASN A 200 -11.80 20.24 3.80
C ASN A 200 -12.66 21.07 2.82
N TYR A 201 -13.07 20.47 1.71
CA TYR A 201 -13.90 21.12 0.70
C TYR A 201 -15.40 21.08 1.02
N ASP A 202 -15.83 20.28 2.00
CA ASP A 202 -17.23 20.13 2.35
C ASP A 202 -17.82 21.45 2.85
N SER A 203 -18.99 21.79 2.33
CA SER A 203 -19.68 23.05 2.64
C SER A 203 -18.84 24.32 2.37
N THR A 204 -17.86 24.25 1.45
CA THR A 204 -17.19 25.44 0.90
C THR A 204 -18.04 26.07 -0.20
N ILE A 205 -17.66 27.27 -0.66
CA ILE A 205 -18.40 27.99 -1.70
C ILE A 205 -17.51 28.30 -2.89
N PHE A 206 -18.14 28.45 -4.06
CA PHE A 206 -17.50 29.11 -5.19
C PHE A 206 -17.68 30.61 -5.04
N HIS A 207 -16.64 31.28 -4.57
CA HIS A 207 -16.68 32.69 -4.18
C HIS A 207 -16.49 33.65 -5.37
N ARG A 208 -16.11 33.14 -6.55
CA ARG A 208 -15.93 33.92 -7.77
C ARG A 208 -16.42 33.14 -8.99
N LEU A 209 -17.36 33.71 -9.73
CA LEU A 209 -17.97 33.11 -10.93
C LEU A 209 -17.86 34.10 -12.07
N VAL A 210 -17.18 33.74 -13.15
CA VAL A 210 -17.04 34.60 -14.33
C VAL A 210 -17.54 33.82 -15.54
N ASP A 211 -18.70 34.22 -16.04
CA ASP A 211 -19.27 33.68 -17.27
C ASP A 211 -18.30 33.88 -18.46
N ASN A 212 -18.20 32.87 -19.33
CA ASN A 212 -17.24 32.78 -20.43
C ASN A 212 -15.77 32.73 -19.99
N PHE A 213 -15.50 32.19 -18.80
CA PHE A 213 -14.16 32.02 -18.27
C PHE A 213 -14.03 30.85 -17.30
N MET A 214 -14.49 30.99 -16.05
CA MET A 214 -14.28 29.98 -15.00
C MET A 214 -15.14 30.20 -13.76
N ILE A 215 -15.24 29.16 -12.94
CA ILE A 215 -15.80 29.21 -11.58
C ILE A 215 -14.70 28.83 -10.57
N GLN A 216 -14.51 29.64 -9.52
CA GLN A 216 -13.43 29.50 -8.55
C GLN A 216 -13.95 29.26 -7.14
N GLY A 217 -13.35 28.28 -6.45
CA GLY A 217 -13.70 27.85 -5.11
C GLY A 217 -12.48 27.35 -4.32
N GLY A 218 -12.73 26.59 -3.25
CA GLY A 218 -11.67 25.92 -2.50
C GLY A 218 -10.94 26.79 -1.47
N ASP A 219 -11.46 27.96 -1.08
CA ASP A 219 -11.00 28.67 0.11
C ASP A 219 -11.55 28.00 1.37
N ILE A 220 -10.75 27.12 1.95
CA ILE A 220 -11.09 26.30 3.12
C ILE A 220 -11.02 27.06 4.44
N GLU A 221 -10.42 28.25 4.47
CA GLU A 221 -10.22 29.03 5.70
C GLU A 221 -11.31 30.08 5.89
N HIS A 222 -11.46 30.96 4.89
CA HIS A 222 -12.29 32.15 5.02
C HIS A 222 -13.55 32.11 4.15
N LYS A 223 -13.59 31.20 3.17
CA LYS A 223 -14.68 31.09 2.18
C LYS A 223 -14.90 32.40 1.42
N SER A 224 -13.87 33.23 1.27
CA SER A 224 -13.94 34.57 0.65
C SER A 224 -12.90 34.79 -0.44
N GLY A 225 -12.05 33.79 -0.71
CA GLY A 225 -10.95 33.85 -1.67
C GLY A 225 -9.64 34.39 -1.07
N SER A 226 -9.60 34.68 0.22
CA SER A 226 -8.43 35.29 0.89
C SER A 226 -7.56 34.29 1.66
N GLY A 227 -7.98 33.02 1.75
CA GLY A 227 -7.24 31.97 2.44
C GLY A 227 -6.89 30.77 1.56
N GLY A 228 -6.52 29.68 2.19
CA GLY A 228 -6.17 28.41 1.57
C GLY A 228 -4.68 28.10 1.69
N TYR A 229 -4.41 26.87 2.09
CA TYR A 229 -3.09 26.30 2.27
C TYR A 229 -3.08 24.85 1.76
N ALA A 230 -1.89 24.30 1.52
CA ALA A 230 -1.74 22.93 1.04
C ALA A 230 -2.12 21.89 2.13
N ALA A 231 -2.70 20.76 1.72
CA ALA A 231 -3.11 19.68 2.62
C ALA A 231 -1.91 18.98 3.30
N GLU A 232 -0.74 18.99 2.64
CA GLU A 232 0.53 18.46 3.10
C GLU A 232 1.66 19.46 2.78
N TYR A 233 2.78 19.35 3.48
CA TYR A 233 3.94 20.19 3.22
C TYR A 233 4.72 19.70 1.99
N PHE A 234 4.73 20.50 0.92
CA PHE A 234 5.45 20.22 -0.33
C PHE A 234 6.80 20.94 -0.46
N GLY A 235 7.37 21.40 0.66
CA GLY A 235 8.67 22.09 0.68
C GLY A 235 8.61 23.59 0.44
N TYR A 236 7.42 24.18 0.30
CA TYR A 236 7.22 25.61 0.08
C TYR A 236 6.38 26.23 1.19
N CYS A 237 6.87 27.36 1.71
CA CYS A 237 6.31 28.07 2.85
C CYS A 237 6.07 29.54 2.50
N GLN A 238 4.91 30.07 2.89
CA GLN A 238 4.65 31.50 2.86
C GLN A 238 5.63 32.22 3.79
N SER A 239 6.35 33.21 3.26
CA SER A 239 7.34 34.00 4.00
C SER A 239 7.16 35.49 3.68
N GLY A 240 6.50 36.20 4.59
CA GLY A 240 6.11 37.60 4.37
C GLY A 240 5.19 37.74 3.15
N ALA A 241 5.62 38.54 2.17
CA ALA A 241 4.84 38.83 0.95
C ALA A 241 5.07 37.82 -0.20
N GLY A 242 5.97 36.84 -0.04
CA GLY A 242 6.29 35.86 -1.08
C GLY A 242 6.29 34.42 -0.56
N VAL A 243 6.69 33.49 -1.41
CA VAL A 243 6.85 32.08 -1.05
C VAL A 243 8.30 31.67 -1.24
N GLU A 244 8.83 30.90 -0.30
CA GLU A 244 10.19 30.37 -0.39
C GLU A 244 10.22 28.87 -0.13
N GLN A 245 11.21 28.21 -0.72
CA GLN A 245 11.50 26.82 -0.39
C GLN A 245 12.14 26.76 0.99
N ALA A 246 11.62 25.91 1.87
CA ALA A 246 12.12 25.75 3.23
C ALA A 246 12.23 24.27 3.61
N GLU A 247 13.16 23.93 4.51
CA GLU A 247 13.24 22.57 5.05
C GLU A 247 12.09 22.30 6.03
N ASP A 248 11.60 23.34 6.71
CA ASP A 248 10.52 23.27 7.70
C ASP A 248 9.61 24.50 7.60
N CYS A 249 8.33 24.27 7.82
CA CYS A 249 7.28 25.29 7.84
C CYS A 249 6.27 24.88 8.92
N PRO A 250 6.45 25.34 10.17
CA PRO A 250 5.72 24.79 11.32
C PRO A 250 4.22 25.15 11.31
N GLU A 251 3.84 26.24 10.63
CA GLU A 251 2.47 26.70 10.53
C GLU A 251 1.82 26.18 9.25
N GLN A 252 0.84 25.29 9.39
CA GLN A 252 0.15 24.67 8.27
C GLN A 252 -0.53 25.68 7.34
N THR A 253 -1.04 26.78 7.87
CA THR A 253 -1.65 27.88 7.09
C THR A 253 -0.67 28.55 6.13
N ASN A 254 0.63 28.33 6.31
CA ASN A 254 1.68 28.85 5.44
C ASN A 254 2.14 27.81 4.39
N TRP A 255 1.62 26.58 4.40
CA TRP A 255 2.02 25.56 3.42
C TRP A 255 1.50 25.92 2.03
N LYS A 256 2.39 25.87 1.03
CA LYS A 256 2.08 26.17 -0.36
C LYS A 256 2.50 25.02 -1.29
N VAL A 257 1.90 25.01 -2.48
CA VAL A 257 2.12 24.01 -3.52
C VAL A 257 3.01 24.62 -4.62
N PRO A 258 4.14 24.00 -4.98
CA PRO A 258 4.99 24.47 -6.07
C PRO A 258 4.29 24.38 -7.43
N ALA A 259 4.65 25.26 -8.36
CA ALA A 259 4.10 25.26 -9.72
C ALA A 259 4.46 23.99 -10.52
N GLU A 260 3.49 23.47 -11.29
CA GLU A 260 3.67 22.35 -12.25
C GLU A 260 3.10 22.78 -13.62
N PHE A 261 3.60 23.89 -14.17
CA PHE A 261 3.10 24.44 -15.43
C PHE A 261 3.37 23.51 -16.63
N GLY A 262 2.45 23.50 -17.59
CA GLY A 262 2.64 22.80 -18.87
C GLY A 262 1.34 22.47 -19.58
N GLU A 263 0.30 22.15 -18.81
CA GLU A 263 -0.99 21.73 -19.34
C GLU A 263 -1.87 22.94 -19.77
N PRO A 264 -2.67 22.81 -20.84
CA PRO A 264 -3.54 23.86 -21.34
C PRO A 264 -4.82 24.00 -20.51
N HIS A 265 -5.41 25.20 -20.53
CA HIS A 265 -6.68 25.51 -19.85
C HIS A 265 -7.85 25.41 -20.83
N ASP A 266 -8.04 24.22 -21.40
CA ASP A 266 -9.20 23.91 -22.25
C ASP A 266 -10.50 23.84 -21.43
N ALA A 267 -11.64 23.79 -22.11
CA ALA A 267 -12.94 23.67 -21.47
C ALA A 267 -13.02 22.45 -20.54
N GLY A 268 -13.54 22.63 -19.32
CA GLY A 268 -13.68 21.56 -18.32
C GLY A 268 -12.42 21.27 -17.52
N VAL A 269 -11.30 21.94 -17.78
CA VAL A 269 -10.07 21.76 -17.00
C VAL A 269 -10.24 22.31 -15.58
N ILE A 270 -9.72 21.57 -14.59
CA ILE A 270 -9.51 22.09 -13.23
C ILE A 270 -8.06 22.58 -13.09
N ALA A 271 -7.89 23.75 -12.51
CA ALA A 271 -6.59 24.39 -12.33
C ALA A 271 -6.46 25.11 -10.99
N ALA A 272 -5.22 25.32 -10.55
CA ALA A 272 -4.91 25.85 -9.24
C ALA A 272 -4.91 27.38 -9.24
N ALA A 273 -5.63 27.98 -8.29
CA ALA A 273 -5.54 29.42 -8.04
C ALA A 273 -4.30 29.73 -7.20
N ARG A 274 -3.67 30.88 -7.46
CA ARG A 274 -2.46 31.35 -6.78
C ARG A 274 -2.46 32.85 -6.61
N SER A 275 -1.60 33.35 -5.72
CA SER A 275 -1.25 34.76 -5.66
C SER A 275 -0.24 35.13 -6.76
N SER A 276 0.39 36.31 -6.68
CA SER A 276 1.38 36.75 -7.66
C SER A 276 2.60 35.82 -7.78
N ASP A 277 2.96 35.12 -6.71
CA ASP A 277 4.07 34.15 -6.70
C ASP A 277 3.64 32.83 -7.36
N GLU A 278 4.47 32.31 -8.27
CA GLU A 278 4.19 31.08 -9.03
C GLU A 278 4.01 29.86 -8.12
N ASN A 279 4.70 29.81 -6.97
CA ASN A 279 4.66 28.67 -6.04
C ASN A 279 3.68 28.89 -4.88
N SER A 280 2.69 29.78 -5.05
CA SER A 280 1.76 30.18 -3.98
C SER A 280 0.38 29.52 -4.04
N ALA A 281 0.22 28.48 -4.86
CA ALA A 281 -0.99 27.68 -4.82
C ALA A 281 -1.20 27.07 -3.42
N GLY A 282 -2.46 26.88 -3.05
CA GLY A 282 -2.88 26.30 -1.77
C GLY A 282 -4.00 25.31 -2.01
N SER A 283 -5.16 25.53 -1.38
CA SER A 283 -6.36 24.71 -1.59
C SER A 283 -7.31 25.26 -2.66
N GLN A 284 -7.17 26.52 -3.07
CA GLN A 284 -8.09 27.14 -4.02
C GLN A 284 -7.87 26.61 -5.44
N PHE A 285 -8.97 26.42 -6.15
CA PHE A 285 -9.00 25.93 -7.53
C PHE A 285 -10.07 26.64 -8.35
N TYR A 286 -9.98 26.53 -9.66
CA TYR A 286 -11.03 26.95 -10.58
C TYR A 286 -11.29 25.89 -11.65
N LEU A 287 -12.52 25.87 -12.15
CA LEU A 287 -12.97 25.03 -13.25
C LEU A 287 -13.25 25.93 -14.46
N VAL A 288 -12.64 25.60 -15.59
CA VAL A 288 -12.75 26.35 -16.84
C VAL A 288 -14.04 25.99 -17.56
N ASP A 289 -14.78 26.99 -18.01
CA ASP A 289 -16.04 26.77 -18.72
C ASP A 289 -15.83 26.46 -20.22
N THR A 290 -16.92 26.33 -20.98
CA THR A 290 -16.84 25.94 -22.39
C THR A 290 -16.03 26.88 -23.29
N GLN A 291 -15.74 28.12 -22.89
CA GLN A 291 -14.95 29.05 -23.71
C GLN A 291 -13.45 28.78 -23.64
N GLY A 292 -13.00 28.07 -22.61
CA GLY A 292 -11.57 27.88 -22.35
C GLY A 292 -10.91 29.14 -21.77
N ALA A 293 -9.68 28.98 -21.31
CA ALA A 293 -8.92 30.03 -20.64
C ALA A 293 -7.45 30.06 -21.10
N ALA A 294 -7.21 29.98 -22.42
CA ALA A 294 -5.87 29.92 -23.01
C ALA A 294 -4.93 31.09 -22.62
N SER A 295 -5.47 32.22 -22.13
CA SER A 295 -4.68 33.32 -21.57
C SER A 295 -3.93 32.94 -20.28
N LEU A 296 -4.30 31.83 -19.62
CA LEU A 296 -3.69 31.29 -18.40
C LEU A 296 -2.62 30.23 -18.68
N ASP A 297 -2.49 29.77 -19.93
CA ASP A 297 -1.55 28.72 -20.31
C ASP A 297 -0.11 29.10 -19.96
N GLY A 298 0.60 28.15 -19.36
CA GLY A 298 1.97 28.32 -18.89
C GLY A 298 2.14 29.26 -17.68
N GLN A 299 1.05 29.78 -17.10
CA GLN A 299 1.07 30.69 -15.94
C GLN A 299 0.38 30.13 -14.70
N TYR A 300 -0.47 29.11 -14.89
CA TYR A 300 -1.22 28.41 -13.85
C TYR A 300 -1.11 26.90 -14.07
N THR A 301 -1.20 26.14 -12.98
CA THR A 301 -1.15 24.68 -13.05
C THR A 301 -2.55 24.13 -13.31
N ALA A 302 -2.77 23.59 -14.51
CA ALA A 302 -3.93 22.75 -14.81
C ALA A 302 -3.62 21.31 -14.40
N PHE A 303 -4.52 20.67 -13.63
CA PHE A 303 -4.21 19.40 -12.95
C PHE A 303 -5.30 18.32 -13.07
N GLY A 304 -6.28 18.51 -13.96
CA GLY A 304 -7.31 17.52 -14.21
C GLY A 304 -8.41 18.02 -15.16
N PHE A 305 -9.44 17.20 -15.32
CA PHE A 305 -10.53 17.45 -16.25
C PHE A 305 -11.88 16.92 -15.76
N ALA A 306 -12.91 17.74 -15.86
CA ALA A 306 -14.29 17.44 -15.52
C ALA A 306 -15.01 16.71 -16.67
N HIS A 307 -14.95 15.37 -16.66
CA HIS A 307 -15.43 14.56 -17.79
C HIS A 307 -16.92 14.25 -17.77
N SER A 308 -17.56 14.19 -16.60
CA SER A 308 -18.98 13.85 -16.46
C SER A 308 -19.64 14.62 -15.33
N GLY A 309 -20.97 14.64 -15.33
CA GLY A 309 -21.74 15.28 -14.29
C GLY A 309 -23.23 15.04 -14.40
N THR A 310 -23.98 15.56 -13.44
CA THR A 310 -25.45 15.51 -13.45
C THR A 310 -26.03 16.89 -13.09
N ILE A 311 -27.24 17.19 -13.57
CA ILE A 311 -28.05 18.33 -13.12
C ILE A 311 -29.45 17.80 -12.82
N ASP A 312 -29.89 17.97 -11.58
CA ASP A 312 -31.18 17.49 -11.06
C ASP A 312 -31.45 16.00 -11.35
N GLY A 313 -30.39 15.20 -11.27
CA GLY A 313 -30.42 13.76 -11.55
C GLY A 313 -30.44 13.38 -13.04
N VAL A 314 -30.25 14.34 -13.95
CA VAL A 314 -30.09 14.11 -15.38
C VAL A 314 -28.61 14.14 -15.74
N GLU A 315 -28.12 13.03 -16.33
CA GLU A 315 -26.74 12.88 -16.80
C GLU A 315 -26.36 13.93 -17.86
N THR A 316 -25.16 14.47 -17.75
CA THR A 316 -24.58 15.45 -18.67
C THR A 316 -23.04 15.40 -18.61
N THR A 317 -22.35 16.35 -19.24
CA THR A 317 -20.89 16.51 -19.13
C THR A 317 -20.52 17.40 -17.95
N GLY A 318 -19.32 17.23 -17.39
CA GLY A 318 -18.81 18.13 -16.35
C GLY A 318 -18.78 19.59 -16.83
N ILE A 319 -18.41 19.82 -18.09
CA ILE A 319 -18.44 21.14 -18.75
C ILE A 319 -19.84 21.77 -18.69
N ALA A 320 -20.90 21.02 -18.97
CA ALA A 320 -22.25 21.56 -18.95
C ALA A 320 -22.72 21.98 -17.54
N VAL A 321 -22.26 21.27 -16.50
CA VAL A 321 -22.51 21.67 -15.11
C VAL A 321 -21.74 22.95 -14.78
N ILE A 322 -20.47 23.05 -15.19
CA ILE A 322 -19.64 24.25 -15.02
C ILE A 322 -20.29 25.46 -15.71
N ASP A 323 -20.74 25.32 -16.96
CA ASP A 323 -21.43 26.37 -17.71
C ASP A 323 -22.73 26.82 -17.02
N ALA A 324 -23.51 25.88 -16.48
CA ALA A 324 -24.74 26.22 -15.76
C ALA A 324 -24.46 27.05 -14.50
N ILE A 325 -23.35 26.75 -13.81
CA ILE A 325 -22.91 27.47 -12.62
C ILE A 325 -22.26 28.81 -12.98
N SER A 326 -21.47 28.90 -14.06
CA SER A 326 -20.82 30.15 -14.47
C SER A 326 -21.83 31.24 -14.85
N GLN A 327 -23.01 30.83 -15.34
CA GLN A 327 -24.14 31.70 -15.67
C GLN A 327 -24.97 32.15 -14.46
N VAL A 328 -24.62 31.73 -13.23
CA VAL A 328 -25.27 32.25 -12.02
C VAL A 328 -24.92 33.74 -11.88
N GLN A 329 -25.82 34.58 -12.38
CA GLN A 329 -25.63 36.02 -12.42
C GLN A 329 -25.90 36.67 -11.05
N CYS A 330 -25.07 37.66 -10.71
CA CYS A 330 -25.60 38.90 -10.18
C CYS A 330 -26.26 39.65 -11.34
N GLY A 331 -27.57 39.90 -11.26
CA GLY A 331 -28.20 40.87 -12.16
C GLY A 331 -27.38 42.16 -12.14
N GLY A 332 -27.07 42.74 -13.30
CA GLY A 332 -26.09 43.84 -13.42
C GLY A 332 -26.35 45.02 -12.48
N VAL A 333 -25.44 46.01 -12.49
CA VAL A 333 -25.28 47.18 -11.58
C VAL A 333 -26.56 47.86 -11.02
N ASN A 334 -27.75 47.65 -11.59
CA ASN A 334 -29.04 48.19 -11.15
C ASN A 334 -30.01 47.17 -10.51
N ASP A 335 -29.62 45.91 -10.30
CA ASP A 335 -30.46 44.94 -9.59
C ASP A 335 -30.44 45.20 -8.06
N PRO A 336 -31.57 45.52 -7.42
CA PRO A 336 -31.64 45.84 -5.99
C PRO A 336 -31.37 44.63 -5.08
N THR A 337 -31.24 43.42 -5.64
CA THR A 337 -30.81 42.21 -4.90
C THR A 337 -29.29 42.10 -4.81
N CYS A 338 -28.53 42.88 -5.59
CA CYS A 338 -27.07 42.99 -5.54
C CYS A 338 -26.62 43.99 -4.47
N ARG A 339 -26.59 43.56 -3.20
CA ARG A 339 -26.00 44.35 -2.12
C ARG A 339 -24.54 43.97 -1.88
N ASP A 340 -23.68 44.47 -2.76
CA ASP A 340 -22.35 44.98 -2.41
C ASP A 340 -21.81 45.75 -3.62
N PRO A 341 -21.44 47.04 -3.49
CA PRO A 341 -20.90 47.77 -4.63
C PRO A 341 -19.61 47.07 -5.12
N PRO A 342 -19.39 46.99 -6.45
CA PRO A 342 -18.11 46.56 -7.00
C PRO A 342 -17.03 47.53 -6.51
N ASP A 343 -15.88 46.99 -6.13
CA ASP A 343 -14.71 47.84 -5.91
C ASP A 343 -14.32 48.40 -7.29
N GLN A 344 -14.44 49.72 -7.46
CA GLN A 344 -14.17 50.39 -8.73
C GLN A 344 -12.69 50.34 -9.14
N SER A 345 -11.82 49.75 -8.31
CA SER A 345 -10.40 49.56 -8.60
C SER A 345 -10.07 48.24 -9.32
N ASP A 346 -11.01 47.28 -9.42
CA ASP A 346 -10.77 45.99 -10.06
C ASP A 346 -11.95 45.58 -10.98
N PRO A 347 -11.81 45.68 -12.32
CA PRO A 347 -12.86 45.29 -13.26
C PRO A 347 -13.16 43.79 -13.30
N ASP A 348 -12.35 42.94 -12.65
CA ASP A 348 -12.49 41.47 -12.63
C ASP A 348 -13.17 40.92 -11.36
N THR A 349 -13.71 41.80 -10.50
CA THR A 349 -14.45 41.40 -9.29
C THR A 349 -15.87 40.93 -9.61
N ALA A 350 -15.98 39.66 -10.00
CA ALA A 350 -17.25 38.95 -9.93
C ALA A 350 -17.70 38.81 -8.46
N LYS A 351 -18.93 39.26 -8.18
CA LYS A 351 -19.66 38.93 -6.95
C LYS A 351 -20.94 38.24 -7.39
N ALA A 352 -21.33 37.15 -6.74
CA ALA A 352 -22.59 36.43 -6.98
C ALA A 352 -23.59 36.71 -5.82
N VAL A 353 -24.87 36.93 -6.14
CA VAL A 353 -25.95 37.12 -5.13
C VAL A 353 -26.40 35.78 -4.54
N HIS A 354 -26.26 34.69 -5.29
CA HIS A 354 -26.66 33.35 -4.88
C HIS A 354 -25.45 32.47 -4.57
N THR A 355 -25.43 31.89 -3.37
CA THR A 355 -24.31 31.08 -2.90
C THR A 355 -24.26 29.75 -3.64
N VAL A 356 -23.28 29.58 -4.53
CA VAL A 356 -22.93 28.27 -5.09
C VAL A 356 -22.13 27.51 -4.04
N THR A 357 -22.66 26.40 -3.55
CA THR A 357 -22.09 25.63 -2.43
C THR A 357 -21.61 24.27 -2.92
N LEU A 358 -20.34 23.96 -2.64
CA LEU A 358 -19.80 22.61 -2.73
C LEU A 358 -20.26 21.84 -1.48
N VAL A 359 -21.24 20.97 -1.64
CA VAL A 359 -21.87 20.23 -0.54
C VAL A 359 -20.90 19.21 0.04
N GLU A 360 -20.37 18.34 -0.83
CA GLU A 360 -19.33 17.37 -0.50
C GLU A 360 -18.42 17.17 -1.71
N ALA A 361 -17.19 16.75 -1.44
CA ALA A 361 -16.33 16.13 -2.44
C ALA A 361 -15.87 14.76 -1.93
N LYS A 362 -15.89 13.74 -2.79
CA LYS A 362 -15.43 12.39 -2.43
C LYS A 362 -14.61 11.74 -3.52
N LEU A 363 -13.72 10.84 -3.12
CA LEU A 363 -13.01 9.95 -4.04
C LEU A 363 -13.97 8.85 -4.52
N VAL A 364 -13.99 8.64 -5.82
CA VAL A 364 -14.72 7.54 -6.46
C VAL A 364 -13.74 6.68 -7.24
N GLU A 365 -13.96 5.37 -7.27
CA GLU A 365 -13.13 4.49 -8.10
C GLU A 365 -13.18 4.97 -9.56
N GLU A 366 -12.01 5.05 -10.20
CA GLU A 366 -11.92 5.30 -11.63
C GLU A 366 -12.84 4.28 -12.33
N GLN A 367 -13.80 4.74 -13.13
CA GLN A 367 -14.61 3.82 -13.92
C GLN A 367 -13.70 3.19 -14.98
N GLY A 368 -12.99 2.14 -14.57
CA GLY A 368 -12.16 1.32 -15.43
C GLY A 368 -13.03 0.72 -16.52
N GLY A 369 -12.98 1.33 -17.70
CA GLY A 369 -13.38 0.76 -18.98
C GLY A 369 -12.48 -0.41 -19.39
N LEU A 370 -12.19 -1.34 -18.48
CA LEU A 370 -11.39 -2.54 -18.69
C LEU A 370 -12.24 -3.77 -19.07
N LEU A 371 -13.48 -3.55 -19.55
CA LEU A 371 -14.36 -4.61 -20.09
C LEU A 371 -15.13 -4.24 -21.37
N SER A 372 -14.81 -3.14 -22.08
CA SER A 372 -15.41 -2.84 -23.39
C SER A 372 -14.51 -3.14 -24.61
N TRP A 373 -13.30 -3.65 -24.40
CA TRP A 373 -12.37 -4.04 -25.48
C TRP A 373 -12.44 -5.51 -25.91
N PHE A 374 -13.11 -6.38 -25.15
CA PHE A 374 -13.45 -7.74 -25.60
C PHE A 374 -14.95 -7.81 -25.87
N GLY A 375 -15.33 -7.30 -27.04
CA GLY A 375 -16.64 -7.56 -27.62
C GLY A 375 -16.86 -9.07 -27.79
N LEU A 376 -17.93 -9.56 -27.16
CA LEU A 376 -18.63 -10.78 -27.53
C LEU A 376 -19.98 -10.38 -28.12
#